data_AF-A0A9X3J270-F1
#
_entry.id   AF-A0A9X3J270-F1
#
_cell.length_a   1.000
_cell.length_b   1.000
_cell.length_c   1.000
_cell.angle_alpha   90.00
_cell.angle_beta   90.00
_cell.angle_gamma   90.00
#
_symmetry.space_group_name_H-M   'P 1'
#
loop_
_entity.id
_entity.type
_entity.pdbx_description
1 polymer ?
#
loop_
_entity_poly.entity_id
_entity_poly.type
_entity_poly.pdbx_seq_one_letter_code
_entity_poly.pdbx_strand_id
1 'polypeptide(L)'
;MRRPGRVLVPRPHPQERSREDPQRRRALRPAPLGAARLEGKLARAGELDVEIALVGMLEAPQARPGRDLLAGDCDAATHIISGVQVGAFHFFAGGAGEIKVGAGFNQIGAGGGSTAERETLSADGQPASCDASTTADLRPPEGCGALIRIELSALPGLAVAQPTACPAGSRWDGQTCAMEPCPVGMSRKPDGTCVASGYPGPTTPASPGSGPAPATTTPVSEPRPANDEAALCQQLCERQLGCESEANNMAPPEGKARERYVRSCGRMCEFAVTDWNRPQMRKCLTIESCGEFTRCVQPPDSP
;
A
#
# COMPACT_ATOMS: atom_id res chain seq x y z
N MET A 1 -20.02 9.54 10.09
CA MET A 1 -19.16 10.75 10.07
C MET A 1 -17.70 10.31 9.99
N ARG A 2 -17.13 10.27 8.78
CA ARG A 2 -15.70 9.95 8.55
C ARG A 2 -14.87 11.22 8.82
N ARG A 3 -13.75 11.09 9.53
CA ARG A 3 -12.82 12.21 9.79
C ARG A 3 -11.80 12.32 8.63
N PRO A 4 -11.45 13.53 8.17
CA PRO A 4 -10.40 13.71 7.16
C PRO A 4 -9.03 13.27 7.71
N GLY A 5 -8.27 12.53 6.90
CA GLY A 5 -6.91 12.10 7.22
C GLY A 5 -5.91 13.20 6.89
N ARG A 6 -5.17 13.70 7.89
CA ARG A 6 -4.10 14.69 7.69
C ARG A 6 -2.77 13.97 7.44
N VAL A 7 -2.08 14.32 6.36
CA VAL A 7 -0.70 13.87 6.09
C VAL A 7 0.22 15.09 6.22
N LEU A 8 1.12 15.07 7.20
CA LEU A 8 2.17 16.08 7.35
C LEU A 8 3.41 15.62 6.61
N VAL A 9 3.89 16.41 5.65
CA VAL A 9 5.16 16.16 4.96
C VAL A 9 6.24 17.06 5.58
N PRO A 10 7.35 16.51 6.10
CA PRO A 10 8.43 17.32 6.64
C PRO A 10 9.12 18.14 5.55
N ARG A 11 9.50 19.39 5.88
CA ARG A 11 10.29 20.25 4.98
C ARG A 11 11.74 19.75 4.90
N PRO A 12 12.35 19.63 3.70
CA PRO A 12 13.76 19.27 3.58
C PRO A 12 14.67 20.41 4.09
N HIS A 13 15.76 20.04 4.76
CA HIS A 13 16.74 20.98 5.30
C HIS A 13 17.60 21.61 4.18
N PRO A 14 18.04 22.88 4.32
CA PRO A 14 18.78 23.59 3.27
C PRO A 14 20.13 22.98 2.85
N GLN A 15 20.71 22.06 3.63
CA GLN A 15 22.05 21.52 3.38
C GLN A 15 22.11 20.27 2.47
N GLU A 16 20.99 19.60 2.19
CA GLU A 16 20.99 18.38 1.34
C GLU A 16 21.03 18.66 -0.16
N ARG A 17 20.96 19.93 -0.57
CA ARG A 17 20.85 20.32 -1.99
C ARG A 17 22.17 20.27 -2.78
N SER A 18 23.29 19.94 -2.13
CA SER A 18 24.64 20.12 -2.71
C SER A 18 25.43 18.84 -2.99
N ARG A 19 24.82 17.64 -2.89
CA ARG A 19 25.52 16.35 -3.09
C ARG A 19 24.87 15.41 -4.11
N GLU A 20 24.14 15.93 -5.10
CA GLU A 20 23.62 15.10 -6.19
C GLU A 20 24.59 15.02 -7.39
N ASP A 21 25.00 13.78 -7.67
CA ASP A 21 25.86 13.33 -8.76
C ASP A 21 25.29 13.70 -10.16
N PRO A 22 26.06 14.38 -11.03
CA PRO A 22 25.62 14.75 -12.38
C PRO A 22 25.24 13.56 -13.29
N GLN A 23 25.68 12.33 -12.99
CA GLN A 23 25.28 11.15 -13.79
C GLN A 23 23.86 10.62 -13.51
N ARG A 24 23.25 10.95 -12.36
CA ARG A 24 21.86 10.55 -12.04
C ARG A 24 20.78 11.35 -12.80
N ARG A 25 21.17 12.36 -13.58
CA ARG A 25 20.24 13.25 -14.32
C ARG A 25 19.62 12.65 -15.59
N ARG A 26 19.95 11.42 -15.99
CA ARG A 26 19.52 10.85 -17.30
C ARG A 26 18.47 9.74 -17.28
N ALA A 27 17.68 9.58 -16.21
CA ALA A 27 16.57 8.63 -16.22
C ALA A 27 15.30 9.03 -15.44
N LEU A 28 15.06 10.32 -15.21
CA LEU A 28 13.73 10.77 -14.78
C LEU A 28 12.93 11.17 -16.02
N ARG A 29 11.90 10.39 -16.35
CA ARG A 29 10.76 10.91 -17.11
C ARG A 29 10.28 12.18 -16.39
N PRO A 30 10.02 13.30 -17.10
CA PRO A 30 9.42 14.45 -16.46
C PRO A 30 8.15 13.98 -15.76
N ALA A 31 8.06 14.28 -14.46
CA ALA A 31 6.87 14.00 -13.67
C ALA A 31 5.64 14.54 -14.43
N PRO A 32 4.48 13.85 -14.38
CA PRO A 32 3.28 14.32 -15.04
C PRO A 32 3.05 15.79 -14.65
N LEU A 33 2.66 16.62 -15.63
CA LEU A 33 2.58 18.08 -15.60
C LEU A 33 1.76 18.71 -14.42
N GLY A 34 1.27 17.91 -13.48
CA GLY A 34 0.67 18.34 -12.21
C GLY A 34 1.63 18.37 -11.02
N ALA A 35 2.71 17.58 -11.00
CA ALA A 35 3.55 17.42 -9.81
C ALA A 35 4.28 18.72 -9.42
N ALA A 36 4.91 19.42 -10.36
CA ALA A 36 5.62 20.68 -10.08
C ALA A 36 4.67 21.80 -9.59
N ARG A 37 3.45 21.87 -10.13
CA ARG A 37 2.42 22.84 -9.69
C ARG A 37 1.92 22.50 -8.28
N LEU A 38 1.73 21.22 -8.00
CA LEU A 38 1.34 20.71 -6.70
C LEU A 38 2.42 20.97 -5.64
N GLU A 39 3.68 20.62 -5.95
CA GLU A 39 4.84 20.87 -5.09
C GLU A 39 5.02 22.35 -4.78
N GLY A 40 4.87 23.23 -5.78
CA GLY A 40 4.97 24.68 -5.57
C GLY A 40 3.89 25.24 -4.63
N LYS A 41 2.65 24.79 -4.78
CA LYS A 41 1.54 25.20 -3.90
C LYS A 41 1.65 24.58 -2.51
N LEU A 42 2.07 23.31 -2.42
CA LEU A 42 2.29 22.63 -1.15
C LEU A 42 3.48 23.22 -0.36
N ALA A 43 4.57 23.59 -1.04
CA ALA A 43 5.70 24.27 -0.43
C ALA A 43 5.29 25.62 0.18
N ARG A 44 4.35 26.33 -0.45
CA ARG A 44 3.78 27.60 0.03
C ARG A 44 2.79 27.38 1.19
N ALA A 45 1.84 26.47 1.01
CA ALA A 45 0.72 26.29 1.93
C ALA A 45 1.03 25.37 3.13
N GLY A 46 2.09 24.55 3.04
CA GLY A 46 2.58 23.69 4.11
C GLY A 46 1.73 22.44 4.42
N GLU A 47 0.52 22.34 3.85
CA GLU A 47 -0.41 21.23 4.07
C GLU A 47 -1.18 20.91 2.78
N LEU A 48 -1.41 19.62 2.56
CA LEU A 48 -2.27 19.06 1.51
C LEU A 48 -3.46 18.39 2.19
N ASP A 49 -4.66 18.90 1.92
CA ASP A 49 -5.93 18.30 2.35
C ASP A 49 -6.53 17.53 1.17
N VAL A 50 -6.96 16.31 1.43
CA VAL A 50 -7.41 15.36 0.42
C VAL A 50 -8.76 14.80 0.83
N GLU A 51 -9.78 15.13 0.06
CA GLU A 51 -11.11 14.55 0.17
C GLU A 51 -11.30 13.60 -1.00
N ILE A 52 -11.42 12.30 -0.72
CA ILE A 52 -11.67 11.27 -1.74
C ILE A 52 -12.85 10.41 -1.29
N ALA A 53 -13.77 10.18 -2.22
CA ALA A 53 -14.82 9.17 -2.09
C ALA A 53 -14.64 8.14 -3.22
N LEU A 54 -14.70 6.85 -2.86
CA LEU A 54 -14.56 5.73 -3.80
C LEU A 54 -15.88 4.98 -3.83
N VAL A 55 -16.43 4.73 -5.01
CA VAL A 55 -17.72 4.02 -5.17
C VAL A 55 -17.57 2.64 -5.78
N GLY A 56 -16.46 2.35 -6.47
CA GLY A 56 -16.23 1.01 -6.97
C GLY A 56 -15.09 0.90 -7.97
N MET A 57 -15.04 -0.27 -8.60
CA MET A 57 -14.09 -0.66 -9.62
C MET A 57 -14.87 -1.16 -10.83
N LEU A 58 -14.64 -0.56 -11.99
CA LEU A 58 -15.12 -1.08 -13.27
C LEU A 58 -14.06 -2.01 -13.83
N GLU A 59 -14.42 -3.26 -14.07
CA GLU A 59 -13.48 -4.27 -14.57
C GLU A 59 -13.78 -4.61 -16.02
N ALA A 60 -12.72 -4.90 -16.78
CA ALA A 60 -12.88 -5.49 -18.09
C ALA A 60 -13.53 -6.88 -17.94
N PRO A 61 -14.49 -7.28 -18.81
CA PRO A 61 -15.14 -8.60 -18.73
C PRO A 61 -14.15 -9.77 -18.80
N GLN A 62 -12.97 -9.53 -19.39
CA GLN A 62 -11.86 -10.46 -19.45
C GLN A 62 -10.60 -9.75 -18.98
N ALA A 63 -9.89 -10.33 -18.01
CA ALA A 63 -8.65 -9.74 -17.48
C ALA A 63 -7.52 -9.69 -18.52
N ARG A 64 -7.54 -10.58 -19.52
CA ARG A 64 -6.50 -10.72 -20.56
C ARG A 64 -7.09 -11.17 -21.90
N PRO A 65 -7.86 -10.31 -22.60
CA PRO A 65 -8.27 -10.58 -23.97
C PRO A 65 -7.05 -10.82 -24.87
N GLY A 66 -7.19 -11.77 -25.79
CA GLY A 66 -6.25 -11.94 -26.90
C GLY A 66 -6.31 -10.75 -27.87
N ARG A 67 -5.26 -10.55 -28.67
CA ARG A 67 -5.22 -9.47 -29.68
C ARG A 67 -6.33 -9.58 -30.71
N ASP A 68 -6.77 -10.80 -31.00
CA ASP A 68 -7.89 -11.15 -31.87
C ASP A 68 -9.23 -10.57 -31.40
N LEU A 69 -9.35 -10.23 -30.11
CA LEU A 69 -10.55 -9.62 -29.52
C LEU A 69 -10.48 -8.09 -29.49
N LEU A 70 -9.37 -7.48 -29.92
CA LEU A 70 -9.23 -6.03 -29.99
C LEU A 70 -9.77 -5.52 -31.34
N ALA A 71 -10.51 -4.42 -31.30
CA ALA A 71 -11.06 -3.79 -32.49
C ALA A 71 -10.58 -2.34 -32.61
N GLY A 72 -10.31 -1.89 -33.84
CA GLY A 72 -9.78 -0.56 -34.14
C GLY A 72 -8.25 -0.55 -34.22
N ASP A 73 -7.65 0.62 -34.00
CA ASP A 73 -6.20 0.85 -34.16
C ASP A 73 -5.39 0.38 -32.94
N CYS A 74 -5.48 -0.91 -32.62
CA CYS A 74 -4.84 -1.51 -31.44
C CYS A 74 -3.47 -2.15 -31.72
N ASP A 75 -2.96 -2.09 -32.96
CA ASP A 75 -1.72 -2.78 -33.35
C ASP A 75 -0.53 -2.36 -32.48
N ALA A 76 -0.40 -1.06 -32.20
CA ALA A 76 0.66 -0.48 -31.38
C ALA A 76 0.37 -0.50 -29.87
N ALA A 77 -0.81 -0.96 -29.45
CA ALA A 77 -1.15 -0.99 -28.03
C ALA A 77 -0.25 -1.99 -27.29
N THR A 78 0.27 -1.56 -26.13
CA THR A 78 1.11 -2.41 -25.27
C THR A 78 0.37 -2.95 -24.06
N HIS A 79 -0.64 -2.20 -23.61
CA HIS A 79 -1.45 -2.50 -22.46
C HIS A 79 -2.91 -2.25 -22.80
N ILE A 80 -3.78 -2.98 -22.11
CA ILE A 80 -5.20 -2.72 -22.01
C ILE A 80 -5.53 -2.21 -20.62
N ILE A 81 -6.64 -1.49 -20.51
CA ILE A 81 -7.23 -1.17 -19.23
C ILE A 81 -7.98 -2.41 -18.74
N SER A 82 -7.47 -3.05 -17.69
CA SER A 82 -8.13 -4.21 -17.06
C SER A 82 -9.11 -3.79 -15.97
N GLY A 83 -8.96 -2.58 -15.44
CA GLY A 83 -9.95 -2.00 -14.56
C GLY A 83 -9.72 -0.54 -14.24
N VAL A 84 -10.75 0.10 -13.69
CA VAL A 84 -10.80 1.52 -13.42
C VAL A 84 -11.50 1.78 -12.10
N GLN A 85 -10.79 2.38 -11.15
CA GLN A 85 -11.36 2.79 -9.88
C GLN A 85 -12.06 4.13 -10.04
N VAL A 86 -13.32 4.18 -9.62
CA VAL A 86 -14.20 5.33 -9.85
C VAL A 86 -14.65 5.94 -8.54
N GLY A 87 -14.79 7.27 -8.53
CA GLY A 87 -15.14 8.03 -7.35
C GLY A 87 -15.25 9.52 -7.60
N ALA A 88 -14.91 10.31 -6.58
CA ALA A 88 -14.70 11.75 -6.71
C ALA A 88 -13.57 12.16 -5.77
N PHE A 89 -12.85 13.21 -6.14
CA PHE A 89 -11.77 13.73 -5.31
C PHE A 89 -11.65 15.24 -5.39
N HIS A 90 -11.29 15.86 -4.28
CA HIS A 90 -10.91 17.26 -4.16
C HIS A 90 -9.58 17.33 -3.40
N PHE A 91 -8.60 18.00 -4.00
CA PHE A 91 -7.31 18.29 -3.38
C PHE A 91 -7.23 19.77 -3.09
N PHE A 92 -6.80 20.11 -1.88
CA PHE A 92 -6.65 21.49 -1.44
C PHE A 92 -5.26 21.73 -0.85
N ALA A 93 -4.71 22.92 -1.09
CA ALA A 93 -3.54 23.41 -0.39
C ALA A 93 -3.99 24.38 0.70
N GLY A 94 -3.44 24.21 1.91
CA GLY A 94 -3.71 25.08 3.06
C GLY A 94 -4.44 24.37 4.20
N GLY A 95 -4.22 24.84 5.42
CA GLY A 95 -4.74 24.21 6.64
C GLY A 95 -6.23 24.43 6.81
N ALA A 96 -6.94 23.36 7.20
CA ALA A 96 -8.33 23.43 7.64
C ALA A 96 -8.42 24.29 8.91
N GLY A 97 -8.76 25.57 8.77
CA GLY A 97 -9.40 26.27 9.88
C GLY A 97 -10.62 25.45 10.28
N GLU A 98 -10.72 25.05 11.55
CA GLU A 98 -11.93 24.38 12.07
C GLU A 98 -13.13 25.28 11.77
N ILE A 99 -13.89 24.97 10.72
CA ILE A 99 -15.24 25.51 10.62
C ILE A 99 -16.03 24.77 11.68
N LYS A 100 -16.19 25.42 12.83
CA LYS A 100 -17.19 25.05 13.84
C LYS A 100 -18.57 25.20 13.18
N VAL A 101 -18.99 24.19 12.43
CA VAL A 101 -20.38 24.04 12.00
C VAL A 101 -21.15 23.58 13.22
N GLY A 102 -21.51 24.54 14.07
CA GLY A 102 -22.32 24.34 15.24
C GLY A 102 -23.04 25.64 15.55
N ALA A 103 -24.35 25.64 15.34
CA ALA A 103 -25.32 26.70 15.63
C ALA A 103 -25.34 27.93 14.70
N GLY A 104 -26.42 28.00 13.90
CA GLY A 104 -27.10 29.24 13.52
C GLY A 104 -26.33 30.26 12.68
N PHE A 105 -26.37 30.13 11.36
CA PHE A 105 -26.03 31.25 10.47
C PHE A 105 -27.18 32.27 10.46
N ASN A 106 -27.15 33.15 11.46
CA ASN A 106 -27.88 34.40 11.48
C ASN A 106 -26.96 35.52 11.98
N GLN A 107 -25.76 35.66 11.38
CA GLN A 107 -24.95 36.88 11.52
C GLN A 107 -24.21 37.20 10.22
N ILE A 108 -24.82 38.08 9.45
CA ILE A 108 -24.11 39.06 8.61
C ILE A 108 -23.58 40.11 9.59
N GLY A 109 -22.25 40.27 9.68
CA GLY A 109 -21.63 41.27 10.54
C GLY A 109 -20.13 41.40 10.27
N ALA A 110 -19.71 42.59 9.87
CA ALA A 110 -18.35 42.95 9.51
C ALA A 110 -17.30 42.62 10.59
N GLY A 111 -16.20 41.99 10.16
CA GLY A 111 -15.02 41.69 10.97
C GLY A 111 -14.33 40.45 10.44
N GLY A 112 -13.27 40.64 9.63
CA GLY A 112 -12.56 39.58 8.91
C GLY A 112 -12.05 38.48 9.83
N GLY A 113 -12.86 37.43 10.01
CA GLY A 113 -12.42 36.14 10.52
C GLY A 113 -11.72 35.41 9.38
N SER A 114 -10.41 35.20 9.54
CA SER A 114 -9.54 34.50 8.60
C SER A 114 -10.17 33.18 8.13
N THR A 115 -10.76 33.18 6.94
CA THR A 115 -10.84 31.98 6.12
C THR A 115 -9.40 31.62 5.84
N ALA A 116 -8.84 30.64 6.55
CA ALA A 116 -7.58 30.04 6.15
C ALA A 116 -7.70 29.73 4.65
N GLU A 117 -6.87 30.38 3.83
CA GLU A 117 -6.96 30.35 2.38
C GLU A 117 -6.77 28.91 1.91
N ARG A 118 -7.88 28.20 1.73
CA ARG A 118 -7.88 26.86 1.17
C ARG A 118 -7.95 27.01 -0.34
N GLU A 119 -6.84 26.75 -1.02
CA GLU A 119 -6.75 26.84 -2.47
C GLU A 119 -7.03 25.46 -3.08
N THR A 120 -8.05 25.33 -3.92
CA THR A 120 -8.29 24.08 -4.67
C THR A 120 -7.16 23.85 -5.66
N LEU A 121 -6.54 22.67 -5.57
CA LEU A 121 -5.44 22.22 -6.42
C LEU A 121 -5.96 21.48 -7.65
N SER A 122 -6.86 20.53 -7.41
CA SER A 122 -7.48 19.67 -8.42
C SER A 122 -8.78 19.14 -7.86
N ALA A 123 -9.79 19.00 -8.69
CA ALA A 123 -11.03 18.36 -8.33
C ALA A 123 -11.62 17.67 -9.55
N ASP A 124 -12.22 16.51 -9.33
CA ASP A 124 -13.05 15.83 -10.31
C ASP A 124 -14.19 15.12 -9.57
N GLY A 125 -15.42 15.43 -9.97
CA GLY A 125 -16.63 15.05 -9.24
C GLY A 125 -16.87 15.82 -7.94
N GLN A 126 -17.80 15.31 -7.14
CA GLN A 126 -18.26 15.81 -5.85
C GLN A 126 -18.31 14.63 -4.86
N PRO A 127 -17.40 14.56 -3.85
CA PRO A 127 -17.35 13.46 -2.90
C PRO A 127 -18.69 13.17 -2.21
N ALA A 128 -19.49 14.20 -1.92
CA ALA A 128 -20.82 14.03 -1.32
C ALA A 128 -21.82 13.33 -2.26
N SER A 129 -21.70 13.51 -3.58
CA SER A 129 -22.57 12.83 -4.55
C SER A 129 -22.35 11.31 -4.57
N CYS A 130 -21.19 10.84 -4.08
CA CYS A 130 -20.87 9.43 -3.97
C CYS A 130 -21.66 8.70 -2.87
N ASP A 131 -22.23 9.43 -1.90
CA ASP A 131 -23.00 8.84 -0.79
C ASP A 131 -24.30 8.19 -1.26
N ALA A 132 -24.78 8.55 -2.46
CA ALA A 132 -25.95 7.92 -3.08
C ALA A 132 -25.64 6.54 -3.69
N SER A 133 -24.36 6.14 -3.77
CA SER A 133 -23.97 4.90 -4.42
C SER A 133 -24.23 3.67 -3.57
N THR A 134 -24.58 2.57 -4.23
CA THR A 134 -24.84 1.26 -3.64
C THR A 134 -24.04 0.16 -4.34
N THR A 135 -23.89 -1.00 -3.70
CA THR A 135 -23.20 -2.16 -4.29
C THR A 135 -23.95 -2.79 -5.47
N ALA A 136 -25.19 -2.39 -5.73
CA ALA A 136 -25.97 -2.84 -6.87
C ALA A 136 -25.84 -1.92 -8.10
N ASP A 137 -25.18 -0.77 -7.95
CA ASP A 137 -25.05 0.21 -9.03
C ASP A 137 -24.06 -0.30 -10.09
N LEU A 138 -24.49 -0.29 -11.34
CA LEU A 138 -23.62 -0.63 -12.48
C LEU A 138 -22.85 0.58 -13.02
N ARG A 139 -23.19 1.78 -12.56
CA ARG A 139 -22.56 3.04 -12.95
C ARG A 139 -22.52 3.98 -11.75
N PRO A 140 -21.49 4.81 -11.61
CA PRO A 140 -21.43 5.82 -10.56
C PRO A 140 -22.61 6.81 -10.69
N PRO A 141 -23.10 7.37 -9.57
CA PRO A 141 -24.07 8.45 -9.61
C PRO A 141 -23.46 9.70 -10.26
N GLU A 142 -24.32 10.63 -10.70
CA GLU A 142 -23.89 11.88 -11.32
C GLU A 142 -22.97 12.66 -10.37
N GLY A 143 -21.83 13.12 -10.89
CA GLY A 143 -20.81 13.78 -10.08
C GLY A 143 -19.91 12.85 -9.26
N CYS A 144 -20.04 11.53 -9.34
CA CYS A 144 -19.12 10.57 -8.69
C CYS A 144 -18.41 9.64 -9.69
N GLY A 145 -18.25 10.10 -10.94
CA GLY A 145 -17.67 9.31 -12.03
C GLY A 145 -16.19 9.57 -12.32
N ALA A 146 -15.47 10.26 -11.44
CA ALA A 146 -14.06 10.60 -11.65
C ALA A 146 -13.17 9.36 -11.65
N LEU A 147 -12.19 9.33 -12.55
CA LEU A 147 -11.21 8.26 -12.63
C LEU A 147 -10.10 8.47 -11.60
N ILE A 148 -10.09 7.64 -10.56
CA ILE A 148 -9.12 7.76 -9.47
C ILE A 148 -7.85 6.96 -9.77
N ARG A 149 -8.02 5.75 -10.30
CA ARG A 149 -6.93 4.83 -10.62
C ARG A 149 -7.27 4.01 -11.85
N ILE A 150 -6.28 3.77 -12.70
CA ILE A 150 -6.40 2.89 -13.87
C ILE A 150 -5.47 1.72 -13.65
N GLU A 151 -5.99 0.51 -13.82
CA GLU A 151 -5.22 -0.72 -13.83
C GLU A 151 -4.97 -1.14 -15.28
N LEU A 152 -3.70 -1.36 -15.59
CA LEU A 152 -3.22 -1.73 -16.90
C LEU A 152 -2.73 -3.17 -16.87
N SER A 153 -3.16 -3.96 -17.84
CA SER A 153 -2.64 -5.31 -18.10
C SER A 153 -1.92 -5.35 -19.43
N ALA A 154 -0.76 -6.00 -19.47
CA ALA A 154 0.00 -6.14 -20.72
C ALA A 154 -0.77 -7.00 -21.73
N LEU A 155 -0.70 -6.61 -23.01
CA LEU A 155 -1.25 -7.42 -24.09
C LEU A 155 -0.36 -8.64 -24.37
N PRO A 156 -0.91 -9.87 -24.41
CA PRO A 156 -0.14 -11.04 -24.76
C PRO A 156 0.34 -10.97 -26.21
N GLY A 157 1.47 -11.62 -26.50
CA GLY A 157 2.02 -11.70 -27.85
C GLY A 157 2.82 -10.49 -28.31
N LEU A 158 2.90 -9.42 -27.51
CA LEU A 158 4.08 -8.57 -27.59
C LEU A 158 5.22 -9.38 -27.01
N ALA A 159 6.15 -9.78 -27.87
CA ALA A 159 7.47 -10.13 -27.40
C ALA A 159 7.94 -8.92 -26.59
N VAL A 160 7.87 -9.02 -25.25
CA VAL A 160 8.78 -8.28 -24.40
C VAL A 160 10.12 -8.54 -25.05
N ALA A 161 10.75 -7.49 -25.57
CA ALA A 161 11.95 -7.63 -26.39
C ALA A 161 12.86 -8.63 -25.68
N GLN A 162 13.07 -9.80 -26.30
CA GLN A 162 13.78 -10.89 -25.65
C GLN A 162 15.08 -10.28 -25.15
N PRO A 163 15.34 -10.30 -23.83
CA PRO A 163 16.57 -9.72 -23.34
C PRO A 163 17.72 -10.47 -24.01
N THR A 164 18.73 -9.75 -24.49
CA THR A 164 19.87 -10.33 -25.21
C THR A 164 20.55 -11.46 -24.40
N ALA A 165 20.44 -11.39 -23.07
CA ALA A 165 20.68 -12.50 -22.16
C ALA A 165 19.82 -12.36 -20.91
N CYS A 166 19.36 -13.49 -20.35
CA CYS A 166 18.79 -13.53 -19.01
C CYS A 166 19.91 -13.51 -17.95
N PRO A 167 19.66 -12.94 -16.75
CA PRO A 167 20.58 -13.04 -15.62
C PRO A 167 20.99 -14.49 -15.31
N ALA A 168 22.20 -14.68 -14.77
CA ALA A 168 22.71 -16.01 -14.45
C ALA A 168 21.71 -16.83 -13.61
N GLY A 169 21.41 -18.06 -14.04
CA GLY A 169 20.46 -18.95 -13.36
C GLY A 169 18.99 -18.75 -13.74
N SER A 170 18.68 -17.90 -14.73
CA SER A 170 17.34 -17.73 -15.30
C SER A 170 17.31 -18.05 -16.80
N ARG A 171 16.16 -18.51 -17.28
CA ARG A 171 15.88 -18.77 -18.70
C ARG A 171 14.68 -17.98 -19.15
N TRP A 172 14.68 -17.57 -20.42
CA TRP A 172 13.50 -16.95 -21.02
C TRP A 172 12.39 -17.98 -21.17
N ASP A 173 11.24 -17.76 -20.55
CA ASP A 173 10.09 -18.68 -20.62
C ASP A 173 9.05 -18.28 -21.69
N GLY A 174 9.31 -17.21 -22.45
CA GLY A 174 8.38 -16.63 -23.40
C GLY A 174 7.82 -15.28 -22.96
N GLN A 175 7.89 -14.93 -21.67
CA GLN A 175 7.35 -13.68 -21.14
C GLN A 175 8.29 -12.97 -20.15
N THR A 176 9.08 -13.72 -19.39
CA THR A 176 10.05 -13.17 -18.44
C THR A 176 11.31 -14.06 -18.35
N CYS A 177 12.38 -13.53 -17.78
CA CYS A 177 13.49 -14.35 -17.34
C CYS A 177 13.07 -15.04 -16.03
N ALA A 178 12.49 -16.23 -16.16
CA ALA A 178 12.12 -17.04 -15.02
C ALA A 178 13.31 -17.88 -14.55
N MET A 179 13.55 -17.91 -13.25
CA MET A 179 14.46 -18.89 -12.67
C MET A 179 13.82 -20.27 -12.74
N GLU A 180 14.57 -21.28 -13.16
CA GLU A 180 14.05 -22.66 -13.15
C GLU A 180 13.66 -23.06 -11.72
N PRO A 181 12.51 -23.70 -11.50
CA PRO A 181 12.23 -24.27 -10.19
C PRO A 181 13.33 -25.28 -9.83
N CYS A 182 13.83 -25.23 -8.58
CA CYS A 182 14.80 -26.22 -8.13
C CYS A 182 14.16 -27.62 -8.18
N PRO A 183 14.95 -28.67 -8.49
CA PRO A 183 14.47 -30.03 -8.39
C PRO A 183 13.88 -30.33 -7.01
N VAL A 184 12.93 -31.28 -6.96
CA VAL A 184 12.31 -31.71 -5.70
C VAL A 184 13.39 -32.11 -4.68
N GLY A 185 13.30 -31.57 -3.46
CA GLY A 185 14.28 -31.79 -2.40
C GLY A 185 15.47 -30.82 -2.39
N MET A 186 15.45 -29.79 -3.24
CA MET A 186 16.45 -28.71 -3.23
C MET A 186 15.83 -27.35 -2.91
N SER A 187 16.60 -26.51 -2.22
CA SER A 187 16.28 -25.11 -1.92
C SER A 187 17.24 -24.18 -2.65
N ARG A 188 16.72 -23.05 -3.13
CA ARG A 188 17.50 -22.05 -3.87
C ARG A 188 18.24 -21.13 -2.89
N LYS A 189 19.54 -20.92 -3.11
CA LYS A 189 20.35 -19.91 -2.43
C LYS A 189 20.21 -18.52 -3.09
N PRO A 190 20.60 -17.43 -2.39
CA PRO A 190 20.58 -16.08 -2.95
C PRO A 190 21.43 -15.90 -4.22
N ASP A 191 22.44 -16.73 -4.41
CA ASP A 191 23.30 -16.76 -5.61
C ASP A 191 22.66 -17.48 -6.81
N GLY A 192 21.42 -17.96 -6.67
CA GLY A 192 20.68 -18.67 -7.70
C GLY A 192 21.02 -20.16 -7.82
N THR A 193 21.90 -20.71 -6.97
CA THR A 193 22.22 -22.14 -6.98
C THR A 193 21.18 -22.96 -6.22
N CYS A 194 20.82 -24.13 -6.77
CA CYS A 194 20.01 -25.11 -6.05
C CYS A 194 20.92 -25.97 -5.18
N VAL A 195 20.66 -26.01 -3.88
CA VAL A 195 21.35 -26.89 -2.94
C VAL A 195 20.36 -27.87 -2.35
N ALA A 196 20.81 -29.08 -2.00
CA ALA A 196 19.98 -30.03 -1.26
C ALA A 196 19.40 -29.31 -0.04
N SER A 197 18.07 -29.31 0.07
CA SER A 197 17.40 -28.87 1.29
C SER A 197 17.95 -29.78 2.36
N GLY A 198 18.78 -29.23 3.25
CA GLY A 198 19.31 -29.97 4.38
C GLY A 198 18.11 -30.42 5.20
N TYR A 199 17.63 -31.62 4.92
CA TYR A 199 16.67 -32.28 5.79
C TYR A 199 17.43 -32.45 7.10
N PRO A 200 17.03 -31.79 8.21
CA PRO A 200 17.48 -32.27 9.51
C PRO A 200 17.09 -33.74 9.52
N GLY A 201 18.08 -34.62 9.70
CA GLY A 201 17.90 -36.06 9.58
C GLY A 201 16.71 -36.54 10.41
N PRO A 202 16.13 -37.70 10.07
CA PRO A 202 14.98 -38.24 10.78
C PRO A 202 15.32 -38.32 12.28
N THR A 203 14.71 -37.47 13.08
CA THR A 203 14.66 -37.64 14.53
C THR A 203 13.98 -38.97 14.78
N THR A 204 14.73 -39.89 15.39
CA THR A 204 14.32 -41.19 15.90
C THR A 204 12.91 -41.12 16.50
N PRO A 205 11.96 -41.96 16.07
CA PRO A 205 10.64 -42.00 16.68
C PRO A 205 10.75 -42.53 18.11
N ALA A 206 10.39 -41.69 19.08
CA ALA A 206 10.17 -42.11 20.45
C ALA A 206 8.91 -43.00 20.52
N SER A 207 9.04 -44.11 21.24
CA SER A 207 8.04 -45.15 21.46
C SER A 207 6.67 -44.62 21.96
N PRO A 208 5.55 -45.23 21.56
CA PRO A 208 4.22 -44.83 22.01
C PRO A 208 3.94 -45.33 23.43
N GLY A 209 3.84 -44.39 24.38
CA GLY A 209 3.24 -44.62 25.69
C GLY A 209 1.73 -44.51 25.59
N SER A 210 1.04 -45.61 25.87
CA SER A 210 -0.41 -45.72 25.98
C SER A 210 -0.97 -44.80 27.08
N GLY A 211 -1.69 -43.75 26.69
CA GLY A 211 -2.49 -42.89 27.57
C GLY A 211 -3.91 -42.73 27.01
N PRO A 212 -4.94 -42.64 27.87
CA PRO A 212 -6.34 -42.69 27.43
C PRO A 212 -6.75 -41.43 26.64
N ALA A 213 -7.67 -41.65 25.72
CA ALA A 213 -8.20 -40.69 24.75
C ALA A 213 -8.67 -39.36 25.38
N PRO A 214 -8.30 -38.19 24.82
CA PRO A 214 -8.98 -36.94 25.13
C PRO A 214 -10.30 -36.86 24.36
N ALA A 215 -11.35 -36.51 25.09
CA ALA A 215 -12.66 -36.23 24.54
C ALA A 215 -12.59 -35.08 23.51
N THR A 216 -13.16 -35.33 22.33
CA THR A 216 -13.39 -34.32 21.30
C THR A 216 -14.35 -33.26 21.84
N THR A 217 -13.79 -32.15 22.31
CA THR A 217 -14.54 -30.91 22.54
C THR A 217 -14.25 -29.98 21.39
N THR A 218 -15.25 -29.77 20.55
CA THR A 218 -15.27 -28.72 19.54
C THR A 218 -15.07 -27.38 20.25
N PRO A 219 -14.06 -26.57 19.92
CA PRO A 219 -13.93 -25.25 20.52
C PRO A 219 -15.04 -24.35 19.96
N VAL A 220 -16.03 -24.09 20.79
CA VAL A 220 -16.93 -22.96 20.62
C VAL A 220 -16.05 -21.71 20.58
N SER A 221 -16.15 -20.95 19.50
CA SER A 221 -15.43 -19.68 19.34
C SER A 221 -16.01 -18.67 20.33
N GLU A 222 -15.41 -18.60 21.51
CA GLU A 222 -15.63 -17.53 22.46
C GLU A 222 -15.22 -16.19 21.81
N PRO A 223 -16.00 -15.10 21.96
CA PRO A 223 -15.57 -13.79 21.49
C PRO A 223 -14.30 -13.39 22.23
N ARG A 224 -13.19 -13.29 21.50
CA ARG A 224 -11.89 -12.87 22.08
C ARG A 224 -11.97 -11.41 22.53
N PRO A 225 -11.29 -11.02 23.62
CA PRO A 225 -11.22 -9.63 24.02
C PRO A 225 -10.49 -8.84 22.93
N ALA A 226 -11.14 -7.81 22.40
CA ALA A 226 -10.58 -6.88 21.40
C ALA A 226 -9.22 -6.26 21.81
N ASN A 227 -8.85 -6.37 23.08
CA ASN A 227 -7.61 -5.84 23.64
C ASN A 227 -6.35 -6.60 23.19
N ASP A 228 -6.45 -7.88 22.83
CA ASP A 228 -5.27 -8.68 22.43
C ASP A 228 -4.73 -8.29 21.05
N GLU A 229 -5.62 -7.83 20.16
CA GLU A 229 -5.27 -7.45 18.80
C GLU A 229 -4.64 -6.06 18.76
N ALA A 230 -5.24 -5.10 19.46
CA ALA A 230 -4.68 -3.77 19.61
C ALA A 230 -3.27 -3.83 20.23
N ALA A 231 -3.05 -4.69 21.23
CA ALA A 231 -1.74 -4.89 21.85
C ALA A 231 -0.71 -5.51 20.88
N LEU A 232 -1.13 -6.50 20.07
CA LEU A 232 -0.27 -7.09 19.04
C LEU A 232 0.13 -6.04 18.00
N CYS A 233 -0.84 -5.26 17.52
CA CYS A 233 -0.60 -4.23 16.52
C CYS A 233 0.28 -3.11 17.04
N GLN A 234 0.10 -2.69 18.29
CA GLN A 234 0.98 -1.71 18.93
C GLN A 234 2.43 -2.23 18.97
N GLN A 235 2.65 -3.49 19.36
CA GLN A 235 3.98 -4.08 19.40
C GLN A 235 4.64 -4.17 18.01
N LEU A 236 3.89 -4.58 16.98
CA LEU A 236 4.39 -4.62 15.60
C LEU A 236 4.80 -3.23 15.12
N CYS A 237 3.99 -2.21 15.39
CA CYS A 237 4.25 -0.84 14.99
C CYS A 237 5.48 -0.24 15.69
N GLU A 238 5.66 -0.51 16.97
CA GLU A 238 6.85 -0.07 17.71
C GLU A 238 8.11 -0.77 17.21
N ARG A 239 8.02 -2.08 16.94
CA ARG A 239 9.11 -2.87 16.38
C ARG A 239 9.53 -2.34 15.01
N GLN A 240 8.56 -2.11 14.12
CA GLN A 240 8.83 -1.58 12.78
C GLN A 240 9.46 -0.20 12.83
N LEU A 241 8.95 0.71 13.67
CA LEU A 241 9.54 2.04 13.85
C LEU A 241 11.00 1.97 14.30
N GLY A 242 11.31 1.08 15.24
CA GLY A 242 12.69 0.85 15.70
C GLY A 242 13.60 0.40 14.57
N CYS A 243 13.14 -0.59 13.79
CA CYS A 243 13.90 -1.13 12.67
C CYS A 243 14.12 -0.14 11.52
N GLU A 244 13.11 0.67 11.19
CA GLU A 244 13.26 1.73 10.19
C GLU A 244 14.23 2.82 10.67
N SER A 245 14.20 3.16 11.96
CA SER A 245 15.12 4.15 12.54
C SER A 245 16.57 3.64 12.49
N GLU A 246 16.81 2.38 12.86
CA GLU A 246 18.12 1.71 12.77
C GLU A 246 18.63 1.68 11.32
N ALA A 247 17.80 1.21 10.37
CA ALA A 247 18.17 1.11 8.96
C ALA A 247 18.57 2.47 8.36
N ASN A 248 17.97 3.55 8.83
CA ASN A 248 18.24 4.92 8.37
C ASN A 248 19.32 5.64 9.20
N ASN A 249 19.92 4.99 10.20
CA ASN A 249 20.84 5.63 11.17
C ASN A 249 20.24 6.89 11.82
N MET A 250 18.94 6.85 12.12
CA MET A 250 18.21 7.95 12.76
C MET A 250 17.74 7.53 14.15
N ALA A 251 17.63 8.49 15.06
CA ALA A 251 16.95 8.25 16.33
C ALA A 251 15.43 8.10 16.07
N PRO A 252 14.75 7.16 16.74
CA PRO A 252 13.30 7.05 16.63
C PRO A 252 12.63 8.34 17.13
N PRO A 253 11.49 8.74 16.54
CA PRO A 253 10.76 9.91 17.01
C PRO A 253 10.29 9.69 18.46
N GLU A 254 10.24 10.76 19.23
CA GLU A 254 9.82 10.75 20.64
C GLU A 254 8.51 11.51 20.87
N GLY A 255 7.94 11.34 22.07
CA GLY A 255 6.74 12.05 22.53
C GLY A 255 5.56 11.95 21.56
N LYS A 256 4.96 13.11 21.23
CA LYS A 256 3.75 13.18 20.39
C LYS A 256 3.98 12.70 18.94
N ALA A 257 5.21 12.76 18.44
CA ALA A 257 5.53 12.26 17.10
C ALA A 257 5.46 10.73 17.09
N ARG A 258 6.04 10.08 18.09
CA ARG A 258 5.93 8.63 18.32
C ARG A 258 4.48 8.19 18.48
N GLU A 259 3.73 8.84 19.35
CA GLU A 259 2.31 8.51 19.59
C GLU A 259 1.47 8.59 18.32
N ARG A 260 1.72 9.60 17.49
CA ARG A 260 1.01 9.76 16.21
C ARG A 260 1.35 8.65 15.23
N TYR A 261 2.64 8.30 15.13
CA TYR A 261 3.09 7.19 14.31
C TYR A 261 2.45 5.87 14.75
N VAL A 262 2.58 5.51 16.02
CA VAL A 262 2.05 4.25 16.57
C VAL A 262 0.53 4.18 16.43
N ARG A 263 -0.18 5.28 16.66
CA ARG A 263 -1.64 5.35 16.45
C ARG A 263 -2.03 5.15 14.98
N SER A 264 -1.29 5.77 14.05
CA SER A 264 -1.57 5.64 12.62
C SER A 264 -1.28 4.23 12.12
N CYS A 265 -0.13 3.67 12.52
CA CYS A 265 0.25 2.31 12.19
C CYS A 265 -0.72 1.29 12.78
N GLY A 266 -1.14 1.46 14.04
CA GLY A 266 -2.09 0.57 14.71
C GLY A 266 -3.39 0.40 13.93
N ARG A 267 -3.95 1.50 13.40
CA ARG A 267 -5.17 1.45 12.56
C ARG A 267 -4.99 0.69 11.25
N MET A 268 -3.80 0.79 10.63
CA MET A 268 -3.50 0.01 9.42
C MET A 268 -3.29 -1.47 9.76
N CYS A 269 -2.64 -1.74 10.89
CA CYS A 269 -2.41 -3.09 11.38
C CYS A 269 -3.72 -3.81 11.73
N GLU A 270 -4.67 -3.13 12.38
CA GLU A 270 -6.01 -3.69 12.67
C GLU A 270 -6.75 -4.11 11.38
N PHE A 271 -6.49 -3.46 10.25
CA PHE A 271 -7.05 -3.85 8.95
C PHE A 271 -6.28 -5.02 8.31
N ALA A 272 -4.96 -5.06 8.49
CA ALA A 272 -4.07 -6.03 7.83
C ALA A 272 -3.92 -7.36 8.59
N VAL A 273 -4.06 -7.33 9.92
CA VAL A 273 -3.97 -8.53 10.77
C VAL A 273 -5.34 -9.18 10.81
N THR A 274 -5.39 -10.42 10.33
CA THR A 274 -6.59 -11.27 10.33
C THR A 274 -6.34 -12.47 11.22
N ASP A 275 -7.40 -13.25 11.52
CA ASP A 275 -7.25 -14.51 12.25
C ASP A 275 -6.25 -15.48 11.58
N TRP A 276 -6.10 -15.39 10.25
CA TRP A 276 -5.22 -16.24 9.48
C TRP A 276 -3.73 -15.94 9.69
N ASN A 277 -3.34 -14.67 9.66
CA ASN A 277 -1.92 -14.27 9.75
C ASN A 277 -1.48 -13.91 11.19
N ARG A 278 -2.41 -13.78 12.14
CA ARG A 278 -2.10 -13.46 13.56
C ARG A 278 -1.03 -14.37 14.17
N PRO A 279 -1.03 -15.71 13.98
CA PRO A 279 0.02 -16.56 14.53
C PRO A 279 1.40 -16.28 13.91
N GLN A 280 1.45 -15.95 12.62
CA GLN A 280 2.69 -15.55 11.95
C GLN A 280 3.21 -14.23 12.53
N MET A 281 2.35 -13.22 12.69
CA MET A 281 2.76 -11.92 13.24
C MET A 281 3.32 -12.05 14.66
N ARG A 282 2.72 -12.90 15.50
CA ARG A 282 3.26 -13.22 16.83
C ARG A 282 4.64 -13.88 16.75
N LYS A 283 4.87 -14.78 15.80
CA LYS A 283 6.20 -15.36 15.54
C LYS A 283 7.20 -14.31 15.05
N CYS A 284 6.79 -13.39 14.19
CA CYS A 284 7.68 -12.33 13.70
C CYS A 284 8.16 -11.44 14.86
N LEU A 285 7.31 -11.14 15.84
CA LEU A 285 7.71 -10.34 17.00
C LEU A 285 8.81 -10.98 17.87
N THR A 286 9.01 -12.30 17.80
CA THR A 286 10.10 -12.96 18.54
C THR A 286 11.44 -12.88 17.81
N ILE A 287 11.48 -12.36 16.58
CA ILE A 287 12.71 -12.24 15.79
C ILE A 287 13.49 -11.01 16.26
N GLU A 288 14.74 -11.22 16.67
CA GLU A 288 15.59 -10.17 17.25
C GLU A 288 16.21 -9.22 16.22
N SER A 289 16.51 -9.70 15.01
CA SER A 289 17.14 -8.88 13.98
C SER A 289 16.10 -8.14 13.12
N CYS A 290 16.36 -6.86 12.84
CA CYS A 290 15.46 -6.05 12.02
C CYS A 290 15.34 -6.54 10.57
N GLY A 291 16.41 -7.10 10.01
CA GLY A 291 16.41 -7.66 8.66
C GLY A 291 15.56 -8.92 8.53
N GLU A 292 15.49 -9.78 9.56
CA GLU A 292 14.62 -10.96 9.54
C GLU A 292 13.19 -10.62 9.94
N PHE A 293 12.99 -9.68 10.87
CA PHE A 293 11.68 -9.19 11.23
C PHE A 293 10.95 -8.63 10.00
N THR A 294 11.62 -7.75 9.25
CA THR A 294 11.07 -7.13 8.03
C THR A 294 10.67 -8.18 7.00
N ARG A 295 11.54 -9.18 6.76
CA ARG A 295 11.24 -10.31 5.86
C ARG A 295 10.08 -11.18 6.35
N CYS A 296 9.89 -11.31 7.67
CA CYS A 296 8.83 -12.12 8.24
C CYS A 296 7.44 -11.47 8.09
N VAL A 297 7.37 -10.13 8.20
CA VAL A 297 6.10 -9.39 8.12
C VAL A 297 5.70 -9.02 6.69
N GLN A 298 6.65 -9.01 5.74
CA GLN A 298 6.35 -8.78 4.32
C GLN A 298 5.70 -10.02 3.68
N PRO A 299 4.69 -9.84 2.81
CA PRO A 299 4.17 -10.95 2.04
C PRO A 299 5.23 -11.45 1.04
N PRO A 300 5.27 -12.78 0.78
CA PRO A 300 6.36 -13.45 0.04
C PRO A 300 6.57 -12.95 -1.39
N ASP A 301 5.61 -12.21 -1.95
CA ASP A 301 5.62 -11.69 -3.33
C ASP A 301 5.88 -10.18 -3.42
N SER A 302 6.39 -9.55 -2.35
CA SER A 302 6.80 -8.14 -2.38
C SER A 302 8.20 -8.03 -3.01
N PRO A 303 8.37 -7.32 -4.15
CA PRO A 303 9.66 -7.17 -4.82
C PRO A 303 10.68 -6.38 -3.98
#